data_AF-A0A957KLJ2-F1
#
_entry.id   AF-A0A957KLJ2-F1
#
_cell.length_a   1.000
_cell.length_b   1.000
_cell.length_c   1.000
_cell.angle_alpha   90.00
_cell.angle_beta   90.00
_cell.angle_gamma   90.00
#
_symmetry.space_group_name_H-M   'P 1'
#
loop_
_entity.id
_entity.type
_entity.pdbx_description
1 polymer ?
#
loop_
_entity_poly.entity_id
_entity_poly.type
_entity_poly.pdbx_seq_one_letter_code
_entity_poly.pdbx_strand_id
1 'polypeptide(L)'
;PFQQFARQALAHYQVDPTIAGISLNALWFNGYTHYRFTPLLDAGDTFFLQVPWYQGQVLWPEAWQPFRAWLAAGHGTIQPQDPIHPVFQTFAEDEWFPAYTKYLATTGRYFVFPRHSFCTNFGDAGTHFSRATPFFQVPLQQHKNEFVLLEMAASIAIYDSFFELAPTVLKRLAPHLQELDLTLDVHVTKPAHLLQTEWVVTCQPAQQTLYSVTLQQRPIEANLFEVALMQMGAGLAVARRETVRRDRWADWQRTYRLDRYYRRERPAGRLARLLGRFWR
;
A
#
# COMPACT_ATOMS: atom_id res chain seq x y z
N PRO A 1 18.70 10.10 15.82
CA PRO A 1 17.61 9.80 14.86
C PRO A 1 16.59 8.76 15.35
N PHE A 2 16.97 7.49 15.61
CA PHE A 2 16.02 6.42 16.01
C PHE A 2 15.15 6.80 17.22
N GLN A 3 15.78 7.09 18.37
CA GLN A 3 15.05 7.45 19.59
C GLN A 3 14.30 8.78 19.46
N GLN A 4 14.86 9.74 18.70
CA GLN A 4 14.23 11.04 18.48
C GLN A 4 12.96 10.91 17.66
N PHE A 5 12.99 10.15 16.56
CA PHE A 5 11.81 9.88 15.75
C PHE A 5 10.75 9.16 16.58
N ALA A 6 11.11 8.07 17.27
CA ALA A 6 10.16 7.32 18.10
C ALA A 6 9.46 8.21 19.14
N ARG A 7 10.21 9.09 19.83
CA ARG A 7 9.66 10.02 20.83
C ARG A 7 8.77 11.09 20.20
N GLN A 8 9.21 11.73 19.12
CA GLN A 8 8.44 12.80 18.46
C GLN A 8 7.17 12.24 17.80
N ALA A 9 7.28 11.11 17.11
CA ALA A 9 6.15 10.44 16.49
C ALA A 9 5.13 9.96 17.53
N LEU A 10 5.58 9.34 18.62
CA LEU A 10 4.67 8.96 19.71
C LEU A 10 4.00 10.20 20.31
N ALA A 11 4.76 11.23 20.65
CA ALA A 11 4.22 12.45 21.25
C ALA A 11 3.15 13.11 20.37
N HIS A 12 3.36 13.11 19.06
CA HIS A 12 2.46 13.71 18.07
C HIS A 12 1.23 12.86 17.78
N TYR A 13 1.39 11.55 17.53
CA TYR A 13 0.29 10.70 17.05
C TYR A 13 -0.50 9.99 18.14
N GLN A 14 0.02 9.88 19.38
CA GLN A 14 -0.69 9.15 20.45
C GLN A 14 -2.06 9.73 20.81
N VAL A 15 -2.29 11.00 20.49
CA VAL A 15 -3.55 11.70 20.76
C VAL A 15 -4.61 11.49 19.67
N ASP A 16 -4.23 10.98 18.50
CA ASP A 16 -5.14 10.74 17.39
C ASP A 16 -5.66 9.28 17.46
N PRO A 17 -6.95 9.06 17.76
CA PRO A 17 -7.52 7.73 17.90
C PRO A 17 -7.60 6.94 16.58
N THR A 18 -7.36 7.60 15.45
CA THR A 18 -7.25 6.94 14.13
C THR A 18 -5.88 6.30 13.92
N ILE A 19 -4.88 6.64 14.73
CA ILE A 19 -3.56 6.03 14.68
C ILE A 19 -3.46 4.89 15.69
N ALA A 20 -3.07 3.72 15.20
CA ALA A 20 -2.98 2.50 16.00
C ALA A 20 -1.54 2.00 16.19
N GLY A 21 -0.57 2.62 15.54
CA GLY A 21 0.83 2.31 15.77
C GLY A 21 1.76 3.06 14.84
N ILE A 22 3.05 2.99 15.14
CA ILE A 22 4.10 3.68 14.39
C ILE A 22 5.18 2.66 14.03
N SER A 23 5.52 2.56 12.76
CA SER A 23 6.68 1.82 12.28
C SER A 23 7.95 2.66 12.49
N LEU A 24 9.07 1.99 12.73
CA LEU A 24 10.41 2.56 12.71
C LEU A 24 11.18 2.14 11.45
N ASN A 25 10.55 1.31 10.61
CA ASN A 25 11.07 0.87 9.32
C ASN A 25 10.35 1.60 8.18
N ALA A 26 11.12 2.02 7.17
CA ALA A 26 10.55 2.57 5.94
C ALA A 26 10.16 1.44 4.98
N LEU A 27 8.88 1.41 4.61
CA LEU A 27 8.34 0.43 3.68
C LEU A 27 8.71 0.79 2.24
N TRP A 28 9.35 -0.13 1.54
CA TRP A 28 9.87 0.11 0.18
C TRP A 28 9.22 -0.77 -0.90
N PHE A 29 8.41 -1.74 -0.51
CA PHE A 29 7.73 -2.67 -1.42
C PHE A 29 6.29 -2.91 -1.01
N ASN A 30 5.46 -3.27 -1.98
CA ASN A 30 4.09 -3.73 -1.77
C ASN A 30 4.13 -5.20 -1.33
N GLY A 31 3.56 -5.51 -0.17
CA GLY A 31 3.61 -6.86 0.42
C GLY A 31 2.90 -7.95 -0.39
N TYR A 32 2.05 -7.58 -1.36
CA TYR A 32 1.26 -8.52 -2.16
C TYR A 32 1.87 -8.75 -3.54
N THR A 33 2.40 -7.70 -4.16
CA THR A 33 2.93 -7.76 -5.53
C THR A 33 4.44 -7.82 -5.60
N HIS A 34 5.13 -7.52 -4.49
CA HIS A 34 6.58 -7.31 -4.42
C HIS A 34 7.12 -6.20 -5.34
N TYR A 35 6.24 -5.42 -5.96
CA TYR A 35 6.65 -4.23 -6.67
C TYR A 35 7.12 -3.16 -5.69
N ARG A 36 7.97 -2.26 -6.17
CA ARG A 36 8.43 -1.12 -5.38
C ARG A 36 7.22 -0.28 -4.96
N PHE A 37 7.07 -0.07 -3.66
CA PHE A 37 6.13 0.89 -3.11
C PHE A 37 6.87 2.20 -2.89
N THR A 38 6.28 3.31 -3.28
CA THR A 38 6.86 4.65 -3.09
C THR A 38 5.70 5.58 -2.76
N PRO A 39 5.52 5.94 -1.47
CA PRO A 39 4.42 6.81 -1.08
C PRO A 39 4.58 8.19 -1.72
N LEU A 40 3.47 8.86 -2.00
CA LEU A 40 3.44 10.23 -2.47
C LEU A 40 4.20 11.13 -1.52
N LEU A 41 4.93 12.10 -2.06
CA LEU A 41 5.76 13.01 -1.28
C LEU A 41 4.97 14.29 -0.98
N ASP A 42 4.72 14.54 0.30
CA ASP A 42 4.26 15.83 0.84
C ASP A 42 5.38 16.45 1.70
N ALA A 43 5.05 17.53 2.42
CA ALA A 43 5.97 18.20 3.33
C ALA A 43 6.35 17.34 4.55
N GLY A 44 5.63 16.25 4.82
CA GLY A 44 5.81 15.41 5.99
C GLY A 44 6.90 14.36 5.83
N ASP A 45 7.44 13.91 6.96
CA ASP A 45 8.42 12.83 7.06
C ASP A 45 7.78 11.44 7.16
N THR A 46 6.45 11.37 7.16
CA THR A 46 5.67 10.14 7.37
C THR A 46 4.58 9.96 6.33
N PHE A 47 4.03 8.75 6.28
CA PHE A 47 2.83 8.39 5.53
C PHE A 47 1.97 7.42 6.36
N PHE A 48 0.74 7.17 5.92
CA PHE A 48 -0.26 6.38 6.65
C PHE A 48 -0.69 5.18 5.82
N LEU A 49 -0.76 4.00 6.44
CA LEU A 49 -1.14 2.75 5.76
C LEU A 49 -1.95 1.86 6.70
N GLN A 50 -3.00 1.20 6.20
CA GLN A 50 -3.82 0.28 7.00
C GLN A 50 -3.23 -1.14 7.12
N VAL A 51 -1.91 -1.27 7.00
CA VAL A 51 -1.18 -2.52 7.18
C VAL A 51 -0.12 -2.24 8.26
N PRO A 52 -0.09 -3.00 9.36
CA PRO A 52 0.94 -2.82 10.39
C PRO A 52 2.30 -3.27 9.84
N TRP A 53 3.36 -3.13 10.63
CA TRP A 53 4.67 -3.64 10.26
C TRP A 53 5.39 -4.25 11.45
N TYR A 54 6.02 -5.39 11.23
CA TYR A 54 6.66 -6.18 12.28
C TYR A 54 8.10 -5.73 12.60
N GLN A 55 8.75 -4.98 11.72
CA GLN A 55 10.15 -4.59 11.88
C GLN A 55 10.26 -3.22 12.54
N GLY A 56 10.48 -3.20 13.85
CA GLY A 56 10.62 -1.98 14.64
C GLY A 56 9.31 -1.20 14.70
N GLN A 57 8.68 -1.19 15.87
CA GLN A 57 7.38 -0.58 16.06
C GLN A 57 7.29 0.13 17.41
N VAL A 58 6.48 1.17 17.45
CA VAL A 58 6.05 1.84 18.69
C VAL A 58 4.55 1.61 18.83
N LEU A 59 4.19 0.92 19.90
CA LEU A 59 2.82 0.70 20.35
C LEU A 59 2.70 1.23 21.77
N TRP A 60 1.57 1.85 22.07
CA TRP A 60 1.25 2.38 23.40
C TRP A 60 -0.08 1.80 23.88
N PRO A 61 -0.36 1.83 25.20
CA PRO A 61 -1.54 1.18 25.77
C PRO A 61 -2.85 1.59 25.10
N GLU A 62 -3.03 2.88 24.81
CA GLU A 62 -4.25 3.46 24.27
C GLU A 62 -4.52 3.02 22.81
N ALA A 63 -3.48 2.72 22.04
CA ALA A 63 -3.62 2.12 20.71
C ALA A 63 -3.78 0.58 20.75
N TRP A 64 -3.15 -0.08 21.73
CA TRP A 64 -3.14 -1.54 21.82
C TRP A 64 -4.38 -2.13 22.49
N GLN A 65 -4.89 -1.49 23.54
CA GLN A 65 -6.05 -1.98 24.30
C GLN A 65 -7.31 -2.13 23.43
N PRO A 66 -7.66 -1.16 22.54
CA PRO A 66 -8.82 -1.31 21.65
C PRO A 66 -8.67 -2.50 20.70
N PHE A 67 -7.46 -2.74 20.16
CA PHE A 67 -7.21 -3.93 19.35
C PHE A 67 -7.45 -5.22 20.14
N ARG A 68 -6.94 -5.31 21.37
CA ARG A 68 -7.17 -6.50 22.20
C ARG A 68 -8.64 -6.73 22.52
N ALA A 69 -9.39 -5.66 22.83
CA ALA A 69 -10.82 -5.75 23.07
C ALA A 69 -11.56 -6.22 21.82
N TRP A 70 -11.21 -5.67 20.66
CA TRP A 70 -11.74 -6.08 19.36
C TRP A 70 -11.43 -7.55 19.04
N LEU A 71 -10.21 -8.01 19.34
CA LEU A 71 -9.79 -9.39 19.14
C LEU A 71 -10.56 -10.35 20.07
N ALA A 72 -10.69 -9.99 21.35
CA ALA A 72 -11.43 -10.78 22.35
C ALA A 72 -12.93 -10.88 22.04
N ALA A 73 -13.50 -9.91 21.31
CA ALA A 73 -14.88 -9.96 20.81
C ALA A 73 -15.08 -10.93 19.62
N GLY A 74 -14.05 -11.67 19.22
CA GLY A 74 -14.13 -12.70 18.17
C GLY A 74 -13.98 -12.17 16.74
N HIS A 75 -13.51 -10.93 16.56
CA HIS A 75 -13.36 -10.34 15.23
C HIS A 75 -12.06 -10.74 14.49
N GLY A 76 -11.14 -11.45 15.17
CA GLY A 76 -9.82 -11.79 14.64
C GLY A 76 -9.81 -12.75 13.45
N THR A 77 -10.81 -13.62 13.32
CA THR A 77 -10.89 -14.58 12.21
C THR A 77 -11.05 -13.88 10.87
N ILE A 78 -10.18 -14.21 9.92
CA ILE A 78 -10.20 -13.62 8.57
C ILE A 78 -11.32 -14.26 7.74
N GLN A 79 -12.06 -13.43 7.03
CA GLN A 79 -13.19 -13.79 6.19
C GLN A 79 -13.00 -13.24 4.77
N PRO A 80 -13.54 -13.90 3.73
CA PRO A 80 -13.38 -13.45 2.35
C PRO A 80 -13.88 -12.02 2.07
N GLN A 81 -14.91 -11.58 2.79
CA GLN A 81 -15.50 -10.23 2.67
C GLN A 81 -14.73 -9.15 3.43
N ASP A 82 -13.72 -9.51 4.22
CA ASP A 82 -12.95 -8.50 4.95
C ASP A 82 -12.21 -7.58 3.97
N PRO A 83 -12.07 -6.28 4.28
CA PRO A 83 -11.42 -5.30 3.41
C PRO A 83 -9.89 -5.43 3.49
N ILE A 84 -9.35 -6.63 3.28
CA ILE A 84 -7.92 -6.93 3.27
C ILE A 84 -7.58 -7.93 2.16
N HIS A 85 -6.30 -8.05 1.83
CA HIS A 85 -5.87 -8.97 0.77
C HIS A 85 -6.11 -10.45 1.12
N PRO A 86 -6.62 -11.29 0.20
CA PRO A 86 -6.91 -12.70 0.47
C PRO A 86 -5.72 -13.54 0.95
N VAL A 87 -4.48 -13.10 0.67
CA VAL A 87 -3.27 -13.77 1.17
C VAL A 87 -3.29 -13.92 2.68
N PHE A 88 -3.96 -13.03 3.42
CA PHE A 88 -4.06 -13.12 4.87
C PHE A 88 -4.81 -14.36 5.38
N GLN A 89 -5.60 -15.03 4.53
CA GLN A 89 -6.25 -16.31 4.86
C GLN A 89 -5.27 -17.49 4.88
N THR A 90 -4.05 -17.33 4.36
CA THR A 90 -3.04 -18.40 4.34
C THR A 90 -2.14 -18.40 5.57
N PHE A 91 -2.29 -17.41 6.45
CA PHE A 91 -1.51 -17.27 7.68
C PHE A 91 -2.13 -18.12 8.79
N ALA A 92 -1.34 -18.48 9.81
CA ALA A 92 -1.88 -19.23 10.93
C ALA A 92 -2.86 -18.36 11.75
N GLU A 93 -3.88 -18.98 12.34
CA GLU A 93 -4.96 -18.26 13.05
C GLU A 93 -4.46 -17.49 14.28
N ASP A 94 -3.34 -17.92 14.88
CA ASP A 94 -2.71 -17.30 16.03
C ASP A 94 -1.75 -16.15 15.65
N GLU A 95 -1.55 -15.88 14.36
CA GLU A 95 -0.75 -14.75 13.90
C GLU A 95 -1.49 -13.43 14.12
N TRP A 96 -0.87 -12.52 14.86
CA TRP A 96 -1.44 -11.20 15.13
C TRP A 96 -1.51 -10.31 13.88
N PHE A 97 -0.61 -10.51 12.90
CA PHE A 97 -0.43 -9.60 11.76
C PHE A 97 -1.66 -9.53 10.82
N PRO A 98 -2.24 -10.66 10.37
CA PRO A 98 -3.52 -10.66 9.66
C PRO A 98 -4.66 -10.00 10.46
N ALA A 99 -4.82 -10.40 11.73
CA ALA A 99 -5.89 -9.89 12.58
C ALA A 99 -5.77 -8.37 12.82
N TYR A 100 -4.55 -7.88 12.99
CA TYR A 100 -4.29 -6.46 13.17
C TYR A 100 -4.50 -5.67 11.87
N THR A 101 -4.11 -6.22 10.72
CA THR A 101 -4.44 -5.61 9.41
C THR A 101 -5.95 -5.49 9.22
N LYS A 102 -6.71 -6.53 9.55
CA LYS A 102 -8.17 -6.51 9.55
C LYS A 102 -8.72 -5.44 10.50
N TYR A 103 -8.20 -5.35 11.71
CA TYR A 103 -8.59 -4.33 12.68
C TYR A 103 -8.37 -2.91 12.12
N LEU A 104 -7.20 -2.63 11.53
CA LEU A 104 -6.92 -1.34 10.91
C LEU A 104 -7.94 -1.01 9.81
N ALA A 105 -8.11 -1.94 8.87
CA ALA A 105 -8.97 -1.75 7.71
C ALA A 105 -10.45 -1.57 8.07
N THR A 106 -10.98 -2.42 8.95
CA THR A 106 -12.40 -2.42 9.34
C THR A 106 -12.78 -1.28 10.27
N THR A 107 -11.80 -0.69 10.98
CA THR A 107 -12.06 0.39 11.94
C THR A 107 -11.57 1.76 11.48
N GLY A 108 -11.10 1.89 10.24
CA GLY A 108 -10.60 3.15 9.69
C GLY A 108 -9.34 3.66 10.39
N ARG A 109 -8.51 2.75 10.92
CA ARG A 109 -7.27 3.08 11.62
C ARG A 109 -6.06 2.85 10.76
N TYR A 110 -4.97 3.52 11.10
CA TYR A 110 -3.74 3.53 10.32
C TYR A 110 -2.51 3.27 11.19
N PHE A 111 -1.51 2.69 10.55
CA PHE A 111 -0.14 2.68 11.02
C PHE A 111 0.61 3.83 10.37
N VAL A 112 1.41 4.55 11.15
CA VAL A 112 2.29 5.62 10.65
C VAL A 112 3.62 5.01 10.24
N PHE A 113 4.12 5.35 9.07
CA PHE A 113 5.42 4.92 8.58
C PHE A 113 6.32 6.09 8.29
N PRO A 114 7.62 6.02 8.65
CA PRO A 114 8.58 7.01 8.22
C PRO A 114 8.94 6.81 6.74
N ARG A 115 9.24 7.89 6.05
CA ARG A 115 9.77 7.85 4.67
C ARG A 115 11.20 7.33 4.61
N HIS A 116 11.96 7.50 5.69
CA HIS A 116 13.33 7.02 5.84
C HIS A 116 13.45 6.12 7.06
N SER A 117 14.17 5.01 6.92
CA SER A 117 14.17 3.96 7.94
C SER A 117 15.02 4.32 9.15
N PHE A 118 14.63 3.89 10.34
CA PHE A 118 15.44 3.99 11.56
C PHE A 118 15.85 2.61 12.10
N CYS A 119 15.28 1.53 11.57
CA CYS A 119 15.73 0.16 11.77
C CYS A 119 15.76 -0.61 10.44
N THR A 120 16.52 -1.71 10.39
CA THR A 120 16.66 -2.56 9.21
C THR A 120 16.61 -4.02 9.63
N ASN A 121 16.20 -4.90 8.72
CA ASN A 121 16.17 -6.33 8.95
C ASN A 121 17.30 -6.99 8.17
N PHE A 122 18.19 -7.70 8.88
CA PHE A 122 19.31 -8.42 8.29
C PHE A 122 18.89 -9.71 7.56
N GLY A 123 17.64 -10.12 7.75
CA GLY A 123 17.02 -11.25 7.06
C GLY A 123 17.71 -12.56 7.40
N ASP A 124 18.13 -12.72 8.65
CA ASP A 124 18.82 -13.92 9.12
C ASP A 124 17.95 -15.17 8.96
N ALA A 125 18.60 -16.32 8.78
CA ALA A 125 17.89 -17.59 8.66
C ALA A 125 17.12 -17.92 9.96
N GLY A 126 15.90 -18.40 9.83
CA GLY A 126 15.01 -18.67 10.95
C GLY A 126 13.66 -19.24 10.48
N THR A 127 12.62 -19.11 11.30
CA THR A 127 11.30 -19.71 11.08
C THR A 127 10.70 -19.41 9.70
N HIS A 128 10.96 -18.23 9.14
CA HIS A 128 10.42 -17.81 7.84
C HIS A 128 11.40 -17.92 6.67
N PHE A 129 12.71 -18.02 6.93
CA PHE A 129 13.74 -18.06 5.88
C PHE A 129 14.73 -19.20 6.12
N SER A 130 14.77 -20.15 5.19
CA SER A 130 15.75 -21.24 5.22
C SER A 130 17.19 -20.78 4.94
N ARG A 131 17.36 -19.55 4.40
CA ARG A 131 18.64 -18.91 4.12
C ARG A 131 18.54 -17.42 4.38
N ALA A 132 19.67 -16.81 4.76
CA ALA A 132 19.72 -15.37 4.94
C ALA A 132 19.37 -14.63 3.63
N THR A 133 18.65 -13.51 3.74
CA THR A 133 18.22 -12.72 2.57
C THR A 133 18.40 -11.22 2.81
N PRO A 134 19.07 -10.48 1.91
CA PRO A 134 19.20 -9.04 2.03
C PRO A 134 17.94 -8.28 1.60
N PHE A 135 16.88 -8.99 1.16
CA PHE A 135 15.68 -8.36 0.58
C PHE A 135 15.04 -7.33 1.52
N PHE A 136 15.06 -7.56 2.83
CA PHE A 136 14.44 -6.66 3.81
C PHE A 136 15.36 -5.54 4.29
N GLN A 137 16.60 -5.48 3.80
CA GLN A 137 17.52 -4.42 4.18
C GLN A 137 17.13 -3.09 3.55
N VAL A 138 17.14 -2.04 4.36
CA VAL A 138 16.86 -0.67 3.94
C VAL A 138 17.93 0.28 4.47
N PRO A 139 18.22 1.39 3.75
CA PRO A 139 19.12 2.42 4.25
C PRO A 139 18.53 3.09 5.50
N LEU A 140 19.40 3.33 6.49
CA LEU A 140 19.04 3.98 7.74
C LEU A 140 19.30 5.50 7.67
N GLN A 141 18.36 6.29 8.20
CA GLN A 141 18.52 7.73 8.40
C GLN A 141 19.59 7.98 9.48
N GLN A 142 20.78 8.37 9.02
CA GLN A 142 21.94 8.59 9.90
C GLN A 142 21.86 9.91 10.68
N HIS A 143 21.28 10.95 10.08
CA HIS A 143 21.27 12.29 10.67
C HIS A 143 19.96 13.01 10.41
N LYS A 144 19.15 13.21 11.47
CA LYS A 144 17.94 14.04 11.52
C LYS A 144 17.48 14.11 12.98
N ASN A 145 17.22 15.31 13.47
CA ASN A 145 16.83 15.54 14.87
C ASN A 145 15.42 16.10 15.02
N GLU A 146 14.88 16.73 13.98
CA GLU A 146 13.54 17.32 13.95
C GLU A 146 12.77 16.71 12.79
N PHE A 147 11.51 16.34 13.04
CA PHE A 147 10.64 15.69 12.06
C PHE A 147 9.40 16.52 11.80
N VAL A 148 9.05 16.68 10.52
CA VAL A 148 7.79 17.27 10.11
C VAL A 148 6.74 16.17 10.13
N LEU A 149 5.95 16.12 11.20
CA LEU A 149 4.89 15.15 11.37
C LEU A 149 3.57 15.84 11.04
N LEU A 150 2.94 15.40 9.95
CA LEU A 150 1.67 15.96 9.51
C LEU A 150 0.53 15.20 10.17
N GLU A 151 -0.53 15.91 10.54
CA GLU A 151 -1.81 15.28 10.80
C GLU A 151 -2.29 14.55 9.54
N MET A 152 -3.03 13.45 9.73
CA MET A 152 -3.50 12.63 8.61
C MET A 152 -4.32 13.45 7.60
N ALA A 153 -5.17 14.38 8.07
CA ALA A 153 -5.97 15.24 7.19
C ALA A 153 -5.12 16.12 6.25
N ALA A 154 -3.93 16.54 6.70
CA ALA A 154 -3.01 17.37 5.93
C ALA A 154 -2.09 16.57 5.00
N SER A 155 -1.93 15.27 5.23
CA SER A 155 -1.07 14.41 4.40
C SER A 155 -1.75 14.01 3.08
N ILE A 156 -0.96 13.86 2.03
CA ILE A 156 -1.38 13.27 0.75
C ILE A 156 -0.91 11.81 0.60
N ALA A 157 -0.31 11.23 1.63
CA ALA A 157 0.27 9.90 1.59
C ALA A 157 -0.52 8.95 2.51
N ILE A 158 -1.81 8.76 2.18
CA ILE A 158 -2.73 7.91 2.95
C ILE A 158 -3.16 6.74 2.07
N TYR A 159 -2.91 5.53 2.56
CA TYR A 159 -3.08 4.29 1.80
C TYR A 159 -3.95 3.29 2.55
N ASP A 160 -4.79 2.59 1.81
CA ASP A 160 -5.62 1.53 2.37
C ASP A 160 -4.84 0.22 2.58
N SER A 161 -5.53 -0.82 3.06
CA SER A 161 -4.98 -2.15 3.29
C SER A 161 -4.49 -2.88 2.02
N PHE A 162 -4.73 -2.32 0.83
CA PHE A 162 -4.29 -2.86 -0.45
C PHE A 162 -3.10 -2.09 -1.03
N PHE A 163 -2.54 -1.13 -0.28
CA PHE A 163 -1.52 -0.18 -0.73
C PHE A 163 -2.02 0.74 -1.85
N GLU A 164 -3.33 0.95 -1.93
CA GLU A 164 -3.95 1.86 -2.88
C GLU A 164 -4.15 3.22 -2.22
N LEU A 165 -3.94 4.31 -2.97
CA LEU A 165 -4.13 5.67 -2.44
C LEU A 165 -5.59 5.86 -2.05
N ALA A 166 -5.85 6.48 -0.90
CA ALA A 166 -7.21 6.77 -0.45
C ALA A 166 -7.97 7.61 -1.50
N PRO A 167 -9.21 7.25 -1.87
CA PRO A 167 -10.00 8.00 -2.86
C PRO A 167 -10.17 9.48 -2.51
N THR A 168 -10.31 9.81 -1.22
CA THR A 168 -10.38 11.20 -0.74
C THR A 168 -9.14 12.00 -1.08
N VAL A 169 -7.95 11.38 -0.96
CA VAL A 169 -6.68 12.01 -1.32
C VAL A 169 -6.57 12.17 -2.83
N LEU A 170 -6.90 11.12 -3.60
CA LEU A 170 -6.88 11.19 -5.06
C LEU A 170 -7.73 12.36 -5.56
N LYS A 171 -8.96 12.51 -5.04
CA LYS A 171 -9.88 13.58 -5.45
C LYS A 171 -9.37 14.99 -5.13
N ARG A 172 -8.60 15.18 -4.05
CA ARG A 172 -7.94 16.47 -3.77
C ARG A 172 -6.83 16.79 -4.78
N LEU A 173 -6.08 15.76 -5.21
CA LEU A 173 -4.96 15.91 -6.16
C LEU A 173 -5.42 15.92 -7.62
N ALA A 174 -6.59 15.35 -7.90
CA ALA A 174 -7.20 15.22 -9.22
C ALA A 174 -8.64 15.75 -9.19
N PRO A 175 -8.86 17.08 -9.15
CA PRO A 175 -10.21 17.65 -8.96
C PRO A 175 -11.23 17.25 -10.03
N HIS A 176 -10.78 16.91 -11.24
CA HIS A 176 -11.64 16.40 -12.32
C HIS A 176 -12.25 15.01 -12.03
N LEU A 177 -11.78 14.32 -10.97
CA LEU A 177 -12.34 13.07 -10.46
C LEU A 177 -13.25 13.25 -9.24
N GLN A 178 -13.44 14.48 -8.76
CA GLN A 178 -14.10 14.76 -7.48
C GLN A 178 -15.53 14.21 -7.41
N GLU A 179 -16.28 14.34 -8.49
CA GLU A 179 -17.69 13.94 -8.60
C GLU A 179 -17.89 12.43 -8.84
N LEU A 180 -16.82 11.68 -9.14
CA LEU A 180 -16.95 10.25 -9.43
C LEU A 180 -16.97 9.42 -8.15
N ASP A 181 -17.94 8.53 -8.01
CA ASP A 181 -17.86 7.44 -7.04
C ASP A 181 -16.83 6.40 -7.52
N LEU A 182 -15.64 6.41 -6.92
CA LEU A 182 -14.51 5.62 -7.39
C LEU A 182 -13.74 4.90 -6.29
N THR A 183 -13.13 3.79 -6.68
CA THR A 183 -12.14 3.03 -5.91
C THR A 183 -10.87 2.89 -6.72
N LEU A 184 -9.71 2.89 -6.07
CA LEU A 184 -8.44 2.58 -6.71
C LEU A 184 -8.14 1.09 -6.59
N ASP A 185 -7.67 0.50 -7.69
CA ASP A 185 -7.18 -0.87 -7.80
C ASP A 185 -6.08 -0.89 -8.88
N VAL A 186 -5.04 -0.07 -8.68
CA VAL A 186 -3.99 0.13 -9.69
C VAL A 186 -3.02 -1.03 -9.75
N HIS A 187 -2.83 -1.74 -8.63
CA HIS A 187 -2.07 -2.98 -8.56
C HIS A 187 -2.91 -4.22 -8.89
N VAL A 188 -4.24 -4.08 -8.97
CA VAL A 188 -5.19 -5.15 -9.31
C VAL A 188 -5.09 -6.33 -8.35
N THR A 189 -5.08 -6.02 -7.06
CA THR A 189 -4.99 -6.99 -5.96
C THR A 189 -6.28 -7.05 -5.16
N LYS A 190 -7.21 -6.10 -5.35
CA LYS A 190 -8.50 -6.12 -4.67
C LYS A 190 -9.41 -7.19 -5.28
N PRO A 191 -9.98 -8.08 -4.44
CA PRO A 191 -11.05 -8.96 -4.85
C PRO A 191 -12.23 -8.23 -5.48
N ALA A 192 -12.88 -8.93 -6.41
CA ALA A 192 -14.01 -8.44 -7.18
C ALA A 192 -15.14 -7.81 -6.36
N HIS A 193 -15.50 -8.47 -5.26
CA HIS A 193 -16.60 -8.09 -4.37
C HIS A 193 -16.28 -6.88 -3.49
N LEU A 194 -15.01 -6.48 -3.38
CA LEU A 194 -14.58 -5.29 -2.65
C LEU A 194 -14.55 -4.03 -3.52
N LEU A 195 -14.67 -4.18 -4.84
CA LEU A 195 -14.89 -3.04 -5.73
C LEU A 195 -16.40 -2.74 -5.73
N GLN A 196 -16.84 -1.83 -4.88
CA GLN A 196 -18.27 -1.53 -4.69
C GLN A 196 -18.72 -0.25 -5.41
N THR A 197 -17.78 0.58 -5.87
CA THR A 197 -18.05 1.87 -6.50
C THR A 197 -18.40 1.74 -7.98
N GLU A 198 -19.05 2.77 -8.54
CA GLU A 198 -19.41 2.83 -9.96
C GLU A 198 -18.17 2.83 -10.87
N TRP A 199 -17.15 3.58 -10.50
CA TRP A 199 -15.89 3.72 -11.25
C TRP A 199 -14.75 3.03 -10.52
N VAL A 200 -13.79 2.52 -11.29
CA VAL A 200 -12.54 1.96 -10.77
C VAL A 200 -11.37 2.56 -11.53
N VAL A 201 -10.39 3.05 -10.77
CA VAL A 201 -9.08 3.41 -11.30
C VAL A 201 -8.21 2.15 -11.33
N THR A 202 -7.91 1.63 -12.52
CA THR A 202 -7.29 0.31 -12.65
C THR A 202 -6.31 0.20 -13.82
N CYS A 203 -5.34 -0.71 -13.69
CA CYS A 203 -4.49 -1.15 -14.80
C CYS A 203 -5.10 -2.31 -15.61
N GLN A 204 -6.27 -2.85 -15.23
CA GLN A 204 -6.98 -3.82 -16.07
C GLN A 204 -7.54 -3.16 -17.34
N PRO A 205 -7.55 -3.86 -18.48
CA PRO A 205 -8.32 -3.46 -19.64
C PRO A 205 -9.81 -3.36 -19.29
N ALA A 206 -10.51 -2.38 -19.85
CA ALA A 206 -11.95 -2.21 -19.69
C ALA A 206 -12.59 -1.79 -21.02
N GLN A 207 -13.87 -2.10 -21.20
CA GLN A 207 -14.60 -1.73 -22.43
C GLN A 207 -15.10 -0.29 -22.39
N GLN A 208 -15.50 0.20 -21.20
CA GLN A 208 -15.98 1.57 -21.02
C GLN A 208 -15.05 2.31 -20.06
N THR A 209 -14.30 3.25 -20.62
CA THR A 209 -13.36 4.11 -19.89
C THR A 209 -13.75 5.56 -20.09
N LEU A 210 -13.73 6.35 -19.01
CA LEU A 210 -13.85 7.80 -19.10
C LEU A 210 -12.59 8.37 -19.78
N TYR A 211 -11.42 7.91 -19.36
CA TYR A 211 -10.15 8.10 -20.04
C TYR A 211 -9.15 7.01 -19.62
N SER A 212 -8.10 6.87 -20.43
CA SER A 212 -6.99 5.96 -20.20
C SER A 212 -5.70 6.70 -20.49
N VAL A 213 -4.78 6.68 -19.53
CA VAL A 213 -3.49 7.38 -19.61
C VAL A 213 -2.34 6.37 -19.62
N THR A 214 -1.22 6.73 -20.25
CA THR A 214 0.01 5.95 -20.17
C THR A 214 0.64 5.99 -18.77
N LEU A 215 1.44 4.98 -18.44
CA LEU A 215 2.15 4.90 -17.15
C LEU A 215 3.55 5.51 -17.24
N GLN A 216 3.66 6.82 -17.08
CA GLN A 216 4.94 7.55 -17.20
C GLN A 216 5.43 8.13 -15.89
N GLN A 217 4.52 8.65 -15.08
CA GLN A 217 4.82 9.21 -13.77
C GLN A 217 4.90 8.12 -12.71
N ARG A 218 5.61 8.43 -11.62
CA ARG A 218 5.71 7.56 -10.43
C ARG A 218 5.39 8.36 -9.16
N PRO A 219 4.60 7.80 -8.23
CA PRO A 219 3.92 6.49 -8.28
C PRO A 219 2.77 6.43 -9.31
N ILE A 220 2.11 5.27 -9.48
CA ILE A 220 1.20 5.01 -10.62
C ILE A 220 0.06 6.04 -10.68
N GLU A 221 -0.52 6.32 -9.53
CA GLU A 221 -1.60 7.28 -9.32
C GLU A 221 -1.26 8.71 -9.79
N ALA A 222 0.03 9.08 -9.84
CA ALA A 222 0.46 10.42 -10.26
C ALA A 222 0.11 10.73 -11.73
N ASN A 223 -0.04 9.69 -12.56
CA ASN A 223 -0.51 9.83 -13.94
C ASN A 223 -1.92 10.42 -14.06
N LEU A 224 -2.64 10.58 -12.95
CA LEU A 224 -4.00 11.11 -12.90
C LEU A 224 -4.12 12.50 -12.28
N PHE A 225 -3.08 13.09 -11.69
CA PHE A 225 -3.27 14.31 -10.89
C PHE A 225 -3.57 15.54 -11.77
N GLU A 226 -2.73 15.78 -12.77
CA GLU A 226 -2.83 16.95 -13.61
C GLU A 226 -3.30 16.59 -15.03
N VAL A 227 -4.50 17.06 -15.40
CA VAL A 227 -5.09 16.81 -16.73
C VAL A 227 -4.15 17.27 -17.86
N ALA A 228 -3.45 18.40 -17.68
CA ALA A 228 -2.51 18.92 -18.66
C ALA A 228 -1.28 18.02 -18.89
N LEU A 229 -0.93 17.18 -17.92
CA LEU A 229 0.20 16.25 -17.99
C LEU A 229 -0.25 14.82 -18.38
N MET A 230 -1.57 14.58 -18.47
CA MET A 230 -2.10 13.29 -18.86
C MET A 230 -1.73 12.99 -20.31
N GLN A 231 -1.02 11.88 -20.51
CA GLN A 231 -0.75 11.36 -21.84
C GLN A 231 -1.71 10.22 -22.13
N MET A 232 -2.69 10.48 -23.01
CA MET A 232 -3.68 9.47 -23.41
C MET A 232 -2.99 8.21 -23.96
N GLY A 233 -3.45 7.05 -23.51
CA GLY A 233 -2.94 5.75 -23.97
C GLY A 233 -3.30 4.62 -23.02
N ALA A 234 -2.99 3.39 -23.43
CA ALA A 234 -3.41 2.19 -22.70
C ALA A 234 -2.47 1.88 -21.51
N GLY A 235 -2.70 2.54 -20.37
CA GLY A 235 -1.92 2.33 -19.15
C GLY A 235 -2.76 2.13 -17.89
N LEU A 236 -3.26 3.25 -17.37
CA LEU A 236 -4.12 3.38 -16.21
C LEU A 236 -5.45 3.97 -16.66
N ALA A 237 -6.54 3.28 -16.40
CA ALA A 237 -7.86 3.66 -16.84
C ALA A 237 -8.74 4.08 -15.66
N VAL A 238 -9.59 5.08 -15.90
CA VAL A 238 -10.77 5.35 -15.08
C VAL A 238 -11.94 4.68 -15.79
N ALA A 239 -12.37 3.53 -15.30
CA ALA A 239 -13.26 2.61 -16.01
C ALA A 239 -14.56 2.35 -15.24
N ARG A 240 -15.65 2.09 -15.99
CA ARG A 240 -16.88 1.54 -15.42
C ARG A 240 -16.58 0.17 -14.83
N ARG A 241 -16.88 -0.02 -13.54
CA ARG A 241 -16.55 -1.24 -12.80
C ARG A 241 -17.02 -2.51 -13.52
N GLU A 242 -18.27 -2.55 -13.99
CA GLU A 242 -18.83 -3.73 -14.66
C GLU A 242 -18.13 -4.11 -15.96
N THR A 243 -17.38 -3.19 -16.56
CA THR A 243 -16.69 -3.43 -17.84
C THR A 243 -15.22 -3.79 -17.70
N VAL A 244 -14.71 -3.82 -16.47
CA VAL A 244 -13.32 -4.21 -16.18
C VAL A 244 -13.14 -5.69 -16.48
N ARG A 245 -12.23 -5.99 -17.41
CA ARG A 245 -11.93 -7.37 -17.81
C ARG A 245 -11.11 -8.09 -16.76
N ARG A 246 -11.46 -9.35 -16.52
CA ARG A 246 -10.80 -10.25 -15.55
C ARG A 246 -10.49 -11.63 -16.13
N ASP A 247 -10.47 -11.73 -17.45
CA ASP A 247 -10.05 -12.94 -18.14
C ASP A 247 -8.52 -13.09 -18.11
N ARG A 248 -8.02 -14.30 -18.37
CA ARG A 248 -6.58 -14.61 -18.34
C ARG A 248 -5.74 -13.70 -19.24
N TRP A 249 -6.31 -13.22 -20.35
CA TRP A 249 -5.62 -12.34 -21.27
C TRP A 249 -5.48 -10.94 -20.67
N ALA A 250 -6.53 -10.41 -20.06
CA ALA A 250 -6.48 -9.16 -19.30
C ALA A 250 -5.43 -9.22 -18.18
N ASP A 251 -5.38 -10.32 -17.43
CA ASP A 251 -4.37 -10.53 -16.38
C ASP A 251 -2.94 -10.54 -16.93
N TRP A 252 -2.72 -11.18 -18.07
CA TRP A 252 -1.43 -11.19 -18.74
C TRP A 252 -1.03 -9.78 -19.19
N GLN A 253 -1.94 -9.05 -19.86
CA GLN A 253 -1.70 -7.68 -20.32
C GLN A 253 -1.36 -6.74 -19.17
N ARG A 254 -2.13 -6.81 -18.07
CA ARG A 254 -1.86 -6.08 -16.83
C ARG A 254 -0.47 -6.42 -16.30
N THR A 255 -0.17 -7.70 -16.11
CA THR A 255 1.11 -8.09 -15.50
C THR A 255 2.30 -7.65 -16.35
N TYR A 256 2.22 -7.86 -17.66
CA TYR A 256 3.24 -7.40 -18.60
C TYR A 256 3.48 -5.90 -18.49
N ARG A 257 2.40 -5.10 -18.41
CA ARG A 257 2.47 -3.65 -18.29
C ARG A 257 3.08 -3.21 -16.95
N LEU A 258 2.62 -3.77 -15.83
CA LEU A 258 3.14 -3.43 -14.51
C LEU A 258 4.61 -3.83 -14.37
N ASP A 259 5.00 -5.00 -14.86
CA ASP A 259 6.41 -5.43 -14.88
C ASP A 259 7.28 -4.45 -15.68
N ARG A 260 6.83 -4.05 -16.86
CA ARG A 260 7.53 -3.07 -17.72
C ARG A 260 7.63 -1.72 -17.02
N TYR A 261 6.55 -1.27 -16.40
CA TYR A 261 6.53 -0.07 -15.57
C TYR A 261 7.55 -0.17 -14.45
N TYR A 262 7.48 -1.14 -13.53
CA TYR A 262 8.40 -1.19 -12.38
C TYR A 262 9.87 -1.44 -12.76
N ARG A 263 10.13 -2.10 -13.89
CA ARG A 263 11.48 -2.24 -14.46
C ARG A 263 11.98 -0.98 -15.18
N ARG A 264 11.16 0.08 -15.24
CA ARG A 264 11.46 1.33 -15.97
C ARG A 264 11.86 1.05 -17.41
N GLU A 265 11.04 0.25 -18.12
CA GLU A 265 11.28 -0.15 -19.51
C GLU A 265 12.55 -0.98 -19.74
N ARG A 266 13.33 -1.29 -18.69
CA ARG A 266 14.52 -2.12 -18.84
C ARG A 266 14.09 -3.55 -19.16
N PRO A 267 14.53 -4.10 -20.31
CA PRO A 267 14.16 -5.45 -20.67
C PRO A 267 14.66 -6.43 -19.61
N ALA A 268 13.84 -7.44 -19.29
CA ALA A 268 14.32 -8.57 -18.50
C ALA A 268 15.51 -9.22 -19.23
N GLY A 269 16.59 -9.53 -18.49
CA GLY A 269 17.72 -10.28 -19.04
C GLY A 269 17.27 -11.60 -19.66
N ARG A 270 17.99 -12.10 -20.68
CA ARG A 270 17.58 -13.30 -21.45
C ARG A 270 17.25 -14.50 -20.54
N LEU A 271 18.02 -14.69 -19.47
CA LEU A 271 17.81 -15.74 -18.45
C LEU A 271 16.56 -15.51 -17.58
N ALA A 272 16.26 -14.27 -17.20
CA ALA A 272 15.08 -13.94 -16.40
C ALA A 272 13.77 -14.16 -17.18
N ARG A 273 13.79 -14.04 -18.51
CA ARG A 273 12.64 -14.38 -19.38
C ARG A 273 12.38 -15.88 -19.44
N LEU A 274 13.44 -16.70 -19.38
CA LEU A 274 13.35 -18.16 -19.37
C LEU A 274 12.92 -18.70 -18.00
N LEU A 275 13.43 -18.11 -16.92
CA LEU A 275 13.17 -18.55 -15.54
C LEU A 275 11.92 -17.93 -14.90
N GLY A 276 11.42 -16.79 -15.41
CA GLY A 276 10.20 -16.13 -14.91
C GLY A 276 8.91 -16.93 -15.10
N ARG A 277 8.97 -18.11 -15.73
CA ARG A 277 7.88 -19.11 -15.75
C ARG A 277 7.83 -20.00 -14.49
N PHE A 278 8.88 -20.00 -13.68
CA PHE A 278 9.02 -20.92 -12.53
C PHE A 278 8.91 -20.25 -11.16
N TRP A 279 8.74 -18.92 -11.11
CA TRP A 279 8.62 -18.14 -9.87
C TRP A 279 7.29 -17.34 -9.85
N ARG A 280 6.19 -18.03 -10.12
CA ARG A 280 4.83 -17.57 -9.83
C ARG A 280 4.16 -18.58 -8.92
#